data_AF-A0A5J5Q232-F1
#
_entry.id   AF-A0A5J5Q232-F1
#
_cell.length_a   1.000
_cell.length_b   1.000
_cell.length_c   1.000
_cell.angle_alpha   90.00
_cell.angle_beta   90.00
_cell.angle_gamma   90.00
#
_symmetry.space_group_name_H-M   'P 1'
#
loop_
_entity.id
_entity.type
_entity.pdbx_description
1 polymer ?
#
loop_
_entity_poly.entity_id
_entity_poly.type
_entity_poly.pdbx_seq_one_letter_code
_entity_poly.pdbx_strand_id
1 'polypeptide(L)'
;MLSGVVLHLVINCAAILRNTLSPQSQRGAANAISITAMSIFKALGPARGGALFSWAQERQVASFLPGDQMVFFALIVVQFIGLLLTFKPFLAEPYQRE
;
A
#
# COMPACT_ATOMS: atom_id res chain seq x y z
N MET A 1 -11.39 -16.62 13.92
CA MET A 1 -10.50 -15.44 13.84
C MET A 1 -9.11 -15.94 13.53
N LEU A 2 -8.52 -15.58 12.39
CA LEU A 2 -7.17 -15.99 12.04
C LEU A 2 -6.20 -15.32 13.02
N SER A 3 -5.56 -16.10 13.91
CA SER A 3 -4.56 -15.56 14.83
C SER A 3 -3.42 -14.92 14.03
N GLY A 4 -2.84 -13.83 14.54
CA GLY A 4 -1.75 -13.11 13.86
C GLY A 4 -0.59 -14.03 13.47
N VAL A 5 -0.32 -15.07 14.26
CA VAL A 5 0.70 -16.10 13.96
C VAL A 5 0.33 -16.91 12.72
N VAL A 6 -0.94 -17.30 12.57
CA VAL A 6 -1.41 -18.09 11.42
C VAL A 6 -1.38 -17.23 10.15
N LEU A 7 -1.75 -15.95 10.24
CA LEU A 7 -1.65 -15.03 9.10
C LEU A 7 -0.20 -14.85 8.63
N HIS A 8 0.73 -14.66 9.56
CA HIS A 8 2.15 -14.53 9.23
C HIS A 8 2.71 -15.80 8.57
N LEU A 9 2.32 -16.98 9.04
CA LEU A 9 2.75 -18.24 8.46
C LEU A 9 2.25 -18.40 7.02
N VAL A 10 0.96 -18.14 6.78
CA VAL A 10 0.33 -18.26 5.46
C VAL A 10 0.99 -17.31 4.44
N ILE A 11 1.25 -16.07 4.84
CA ILE A 11 1.90 -15.07 3.96
C ILE A 11 3.33 -15.52 3.60
N ASN A 12 4.10 -16.01 4.57
CA ASN A 12 5.47 -16.48 4.32
C ASN A 12 5.49 -17.70 3.38
N CYS A 13 4.60 -18.69 3.60
CA CYS A 13 4.48 -19.85 2.72
C CYS A 13 4.13 -19.44 1.28
N ALA A 14 3.16 -18.53 1.10
CA ALA A 14 2.77 -18.03 -0.21
C ALA A 14 3.91 -17.26 -0.90
N ALA A 15 4.67 -16.45 -0.15
CA ALA A 15 5.81 -15.70 -0.68
C ALA A 15 6.94 -16.63 -1.16
N ILE A 16 7.24 -17.69 -0.41
CA ILE A 16 8.24 -18.70 -0.79
C ILE A 16 7.79 -19.45 -2.05
N LEU A 17 6.53 -19.88 -2.11
CA LEU A 17 5.98 -20.59 -3.27
C LEU A 17 6.05 -19.74 -4.54
N ARG A 18 5.63 -18.47 -4.46
CA ARG A 18 5.72 -17.52 -5.58
C ARG A 18 7.15 -17.27 -6.02
N ASN A 19 8.07 -17.19 -5.05
CA ASN A 19 9.49 -17.10 -5.33
C ASN A 19 9.92 -18.33 -6.15
N THR A 20 9.76 -19.55 -5.66
CA THR A 20 10.20 -20.78 -6.37
C THR A 20 9.63 -20.92 -7.78
N LEU A 21 8.40 -20.45 -8.04
CA LEU A 21 7.75 -20.53 -9.35
C LEU A 21 8.17 -19.44 -10.37
N SER A 22 9.01 -18.47 -9.98
CA SER A 22 9.36 -17.33 -10.83
C SER A 22 10.80 -17.38 -11.40
N PRO A 23 11.05 -16.85 -12.61
CA PRO A 23 12.38 -16.86 -13.27
C PRO A 23 13.47 -16.13 -12.46
N GLN A 24 14.66 -16.72 -12.36
CA GLN A 24 15.70 -16.35 -11.37
C GLN A 24 16.44 -15.02 -11.64
N SER A 25 16.53 -14.55 -12.88
CA SER A 25 17.55 -13.58 -13.32
C SER A 25 17.55 -12.22 -12.61
N GLN A 26 16.42 -11.76 -12.06
CA GLN A 26 16.33 -10.47 -11.35
C GLN A 26 15.56 -10.52 -10.02
N ARG A 27 15.27 -11.72 -9.49
CA ARG A 27 14.44 -11.88 -8.29
C ARG A 27 15.04 -11.24 -7.04
N GLY A 28 16.35 -11.35 -6.86
CA GLY A 28 17.03 -10.78 -5.69
C GLY A 28 16.90 -9.25 -5.63
N ALA A 29 17.16 -8.56 -6.73
CA ALA A 29 17.02 -7.11 -6.84
C ALA A 29 15.56 -6.66 -6.72
N ALA A 30 14.63 -7.33 -7.43
CA ALA A 30 13.21 -7.02 -7.36
C ALA A 30 12.63 -7.20 -5.94
N ASN A 31 13.01 -8.28 -5.23
CA ASN A 31 12.61 -8.50 -3.84
C ASN A 31 13.21 -7.44 -2.90
N ALA A 32 14.48 -7.08 -3.07
CA ALA A 32 15.11 -6.03 -2.27
C ALA A 32 14.42 -4.68 -2.45
N ILE A 33 14.12 -4.28 -3.69
CA ILE A 33 13.37 -3.05 -3.99
C ILE A 33 11.97 -3.11 -3.37
N SER A 34 11.28 -4.25 -3.49
CA SER A 34 9.94 -4.44 -2.93
C SER A 34 9.92 -4.32 -1.40
N ILE A 35 10.90 -4.94 -0.71
CA ILE A 35 11.01 -4.89 0.75
C ILE A 35 11.36 -3.47 1.22
N THR A 36 12.28 -2.79 0.55
CA THR A 36 12.63 -1.39 0.86
C THR A 36 11.42 -0.48 0.68
N ALA A 37 10.73 -0.57 -0.47
CA ALA A 37 9.53 0.20 -0.73
C ALA A 37 8.45 -0.08 0.33
N MET A 38 8.18 -1.36 0.64
CA MET A 38 7.22 -1.77 1.66
C MET A 38 7.56 -1.17 3.04
N SER A 39 8.83 -1.23 3.45
CA SER A 39 9.27 -0.68 4.74
C SER A 39 9.07 0.84 4.82
N ILE A 40 9.42 1.55 3.74
CA ILE A 40 9.19 3.01 3.64
C ILE A 40 7.69 3.32 3.78
N PHE A 41 6.82 2.59 3.07
CA PHE A 41 5.37 2.78 3.19
C PHE A 41 4.85 2.43 4.59
N LYS A 42 5.41 1.42 5.25
CA LYS A 42 5.06 1.09 6.65
C LYS A 42 5.47 2.17 7.64
N ALA A 43 6.53 2.92 7.38
CA ALA A 43 6.93 4.05 8.22
C ALA A 43 6.09 5.30 7.93
N LEU A 44 5.92 5.63 6.64
CA LEU A 44 5.21 6.83 6.21
C LEU A 44 3.70 6.73 6.38
N GLY A 45 3.12 5.53 6.34
CA GLY A 45 1.69 5.29 6.51
C GLY A 45 1.18 5.83 7.85
N PRO A 46 1.68 5.33 9.00
CA PRO A 46 1.32 5.83 10.31
C PRO A 46 1.67 7.31 10.52
N ALA A 47 2.83 7.77 10.03
CA ALA A 47 3.24 9.18 10.19
C ALA A 47 2.27 10.13 9.46
N ARG A 48 1.96 9.86 8.19
CA ARG A 48 1.00 10.67 7.41
C ARG A 48 -0.42 10.52 7.92
N GLY A 49 -0.81 9.31 8.32
CA GLY A 49 -2.12 9.04 8.93
C GLY A 49 -2.30 9.81 10.25
N GLY A 50 -1.28 9.82 11.10
CA GLY A 50 -1.28 10.56 12.37
C GLY A 50 -1.33 12.08 12.16
N ALA A 51 -0.55 12.62 11.21
CA ALA A 51 -0.59 14.04 10.88
C ALA A 51 -1.98 14.47 10.35
N LEU A 52 -2.55 13.69 9.43
CA LEU A 52 -3.89 13.91 8.89
C LEU A 52 -4.96 13.83 9.99
N PHE A 53 -4.85 12.85 10.89
CA PHE A 53 -5.76 12.68 12.02
C PHE A 53 -5.65 13.81 13.05
N SER A 54 -4.43 14.29 13.32
CA SER A 54 -4.21 15.47 14.17
C SER A 54 -4.89 16.70 13.59
N TRP A 55 -4.76 16.91 12.27
CA TRP A 55 -5.41 18.03 11.59
C TRP A 55 -6.93 17.92 11.58
N ALA A 56 -7.46 16.70 11.40
CA ALA A 56 -8.88 16.42 11.53
C ALA A 56 -9.41 16.76 12.94
N GLN A 57 -8.66 16.44 13.99
CA GLN A 57 -9.05 16.78 15.37
C GLN A 57 -9.10 18.28 15.66
N GLU A 58 -8.33 19.12 14.96
CA GLU A 58 -8.40 20.57 15.12
C GLU A 58 -9.66 21.18 14.48
N ARG A 59 -10.27 20.48 13.50
CA ARG A 59 -11.40 20.97 12.68
C ARG A 59 -12.75 20.39 13.09
N GLN A 60 -12.95 20.02 14.35
CA GLN A 60 -14.21 19.41 14.81
C GLN A 60 -15.43 20.31 14.60
N VAL A 61 -15.26 21.64 14.65
CA VAL A 61 -16.34 22.64 14.51
C VAL A 61 -16.42 23.28 13.12
N ALA A 62 -15.76 22.69 12.11
CA ALA A 62 -15.81 23.22 10.74
C ALA A 62 -17.17 22.94 10.08
N SER A 63 -17.67 23.89 9.29
CA SER A 63 -18.95 23.75 8.56
C SER A 63 -18.87 22.82 7.34
N PHE A 64 -17.67 22.52 6.85
CA PHE A 64 -17.45 21.65 5.71
C PHE A 64 -16.37 20.62 6.06
N LEU A 65 -16.75 19.34 5.96
CA LEU A 65 -15.96 18.17 6.37
C LEU A 65 -15.36 18.36 7.79
N PRO A 66 -16.19 18.29 8.84
CA PRO A 66 -15.70 18.31 10.21
C PRO A 66 -14.99 17.01 10.58
N GLY A 67 -13.94 17.13 11.38
CA GLY A 67 -13.37 16.01 12.09
C GLY A 67 -12.94 14.83 11.22
N ASP A 68 -13.43 13.65 11.58
CA ASP A 68 -13.12 12.37 10.93
C ASP A 68 -13.53 12.31 9.46
N GLN A 69 -14.55 13.06 9.04
CA GLN A 69 -14.97 13.14 7.63
C GLN A 69 -13.83 13.61 6.71
N MET A 70 -12.93 14.48 7.19
CA MET A 70 -11.73 14.87 6.43
C MET A 70 -10.79 13.71 6.18
N VAL A 71 -10.63 12.82 7.18
CA VAL A 71 -9.76 11.66 7.07
C VAL A 71 -10.32 10.70 6.04
N PHE A 72 -11.62 10.38 6.12
CA PHE A 72 -12.28 9.51 5.14
C PHE A 72 -12.25 10.09 3.73
N PHE A 73 -12.50 11.39 3.58
CA PHE A 73 -12.42 12.05 2.29
C PHE A 73 -11.02 11.94 1.68
N ALA A 74 -9.98 12.22 2.47
CA ALA A 74 -8.59 12.07 2.02
C ALA A 74 -8.25 10.62 1.64
N LEU A 75 -8.71 9.63 2.41
CA LEU A 75 -8.53 8.21 2.09
C LEU A 75 -9.25 7.84 0.78
N ILE A 76 -10.46 8.35 0.55
CA ILE A 76 -11.21 8.11 -0.69
C ILE A 76 -10.48 8.72 -1.88
N VAL A 77 -9.95 9.94 -1.76
CA VAL A 77 -9.17 10.58 -2.84
C VAL A 77 -7.92 9.77 -3.16
N VAL A 78 -7.15 9.35 -2.16
CA VAL A 78 -5.96 8.51 -2.36
C VAL A 78 -6.34 7.17 -3.01
N GLN A 79 -7.43 6.55 -2.56
CA GLN A 79 -7.92 5.30 -3.14
C GLN A 79 -8.38 5.46 -4.60
N PHE A 80 -9.06 6.56 -4.90
CA PHE A 80 -9.50 6.87 -6.25
C PHE A 80 -8.31 7.10 -7.19
N ILE A 81 -7.28 7.81 -6.74
CA ILE A 81 -6.03 7.96 -7.49
C ILE A 81 -5.36 6.59 -7.70
N GLY A 82 -5.26 5.77 -6.66
CA GLY A 82 -4.70 4.42 -6.78
C GLY A 82 -5.47 3.53 -7.78
N LEU A 83 -6.80 3.63 -7.79
CA LEU A 83 -7.66 2.97 -8.76
C LEU A 83 -7.38 3.48 -10.19
N LEU A 84 -7.28 4.79 -10.37
CA LEU A 84 -6.95 5.39 -11.67
C LEU A 84 -5.59 4.91 -12.20
N LEU A 85 -4.58 4.82 -11.32
CA LEU A 85 -3.25 4.31 -11.68
C LEU A 85 -3.23 2.82 -12.04
N THR A 86 -4.29 2.07 -11.74
CA THR A 86 -4.41 0.65 -12.10
C THR A 86 -4.88 0.47 -13.55
N PHE A 87 -5.42 1.50 -14.19
CA PHE A 87 -5.85 1.40 -15.58
C PHE A 87 -4.64 1.25 -16.53
N LYS A 88 -4.82 0.45 -17.59
CA LYS A 88 -3.84 0.20 -18.67
C LYS A 88 -3.03 1.43 -19.15
N PRO A 89 -3.59 2.64 -19.32
CA PRO A 89 -2.80 3.83 -19.69
C PRO A 89 -1.65 4.17 -18.71
N PHE A 90 -1.71 3.72 -17.46
CA PHE A 90 -0.70 3.99 -16.43
C PHE A 90 0.05 2.73 -15.98
N LEU A 91 -0.47 1.54 -16.33
CA LEU A 91 0.17 0.27 -16.06
C LEU A 91 1.20 -0.01 -17.15
N ALA A 92 2.49 0.02 -16.83
CA ALA A 92 3.54 -0.33 -17.77
C ALA A 92 3.37 -1.79 -18.23
N GLU A 93 3.13 -2.00 -19.53
CA GLU A 93 3.10 -3.36 -20.08
C GLU A 93 4.52 -3.95 -20.09
N PRO A 94 4.68 -5.22 -19.68
CA PRO A 94 5.99 -5.86 -19.69
C PRO A 94 6.48 -6.02 -21.13
N TYR A 95 7.69 -5.52 -21.40
CA TYR A 95 8.38 -5.69 -22.68
C TYR A 95 8.51 -7.19 -23.01
N GLN A 96 7.74 -7.66 -23.98
CA GLN A 96 7.88 -9.01 -24.53
C GLN A 96 9.05 -8.97 -25.52
N ARG A 97 10.16 -9.62 -25.16
CA ARG A 97 11.24 -9.89 -26.12
C ARG A 97 10.91 -11.21 -26.80
N GLU A 98 10.43 -11.15 -28.04
CA GLU A 98 10.41 -12.29 -28.97
C GLU A 98 11.83 -12.81 -29.22
#